data_AF-A0A397U139-F1
#
_entry.id   AF-A0A397U139-F1
#
_cell.length_a   1.000
_cell.length_b   1.000
_cell.length_c   1.000
_cell.angle_alpha   90.00
_cell.angle_beta   90.00
_cell.angle_gamma   90.00
#
_symmetry.space_group_name_H-M   'P 1'
#
loop_
_entity.id
_entity.type
_entity.pdbx_description
1 polymer ?
#
loop_
_entity_poly.entity_id
_entity_poly.type
_entity_poly.pdbx_seq_one_letter_code
_entity_poly.pdbx_strand_id
1 'polypeptide(L)'
;MDDFIIINVKIDMTFLPNEILQKIFNLLTIKCHNVHCAKSLFNCLLVNRHWCVNAVVILWKDPFSSYNGKKFFNMMVTSFLICLDVEECKDLEKHGVILPNYEPMFDYPKYLSHLNINGLKGAIFDKDKIVMKNESDRVRSLVMKYILIMLSRRENKLESLTIRIGYGYLSVSINDIRILLNPNVRSLIEPVKKINLLLGSPTGGFIIKLASICQNLDSLNISFRNSVIQNFIEISIGFNHLKFWLNLKVLKFYILSIVKILE
;
A
#
# COMPACT_ATOMS: atom_id res chain seq x y z
N MET A 1 -17.37 -33.24 -42.17
CA MET A 1 -17.17 -31.79 -41.97
C MET A 1 -18.10 -31.44 -40.83
N ASP A 2 -17.55 -31.23 -39.65
CA ASP A 2 -18.36 -31.00 -38.45
C ASP A 2 -18.91 -29.57 -38.48
N ASP A 3 -20.23 -29.45 -38.58
CA ASP A 3 -20.95 -28.19 -38.50
C ASP A 3 -20.90 -27.68 -37.06
N PHE A 4 -20.07 -26.67 -36.82
CA PHE A 4 -20.06 -25.96 -35.54
C PHE A 4 -21.29 -25.07 -35.43
N ILE A 5 -22.18 -25.39 -34.49
CA ILE A 5 -23.26 -24.49 -34.08
C ILE A 5 -22.63 -23.33 -33.31
N ILE A 6 -22.54 -22.17 -33.94
CA ILE A 6 -22.13 -20.92 -33.28
C ILE A 6 -23.34 -20.35 -32.57
N ILE A 7 -23.41 -20.57 -31.26
CA ILE A 7 -24.40 -19.91 -30.39
C ILE A 7 -23.89 -18.50 -30.07
N ASN A 8 -24.42 -17.49 -30.75
CA ASN A 8 -24.17 -16.09 -30.39
C ASN A 8 -24.98 -15.72 -29.15
N VAL A 9 -24.42 -15.97 -27.96
CA VAL A 9 -24.99 -15.49 -26.70
C VAL A 9 -24.71 -14.00 -26.59
N LYS A 10 -25.76 -13.18 -26.72
CA LYS A 10 -25.68 -11.76 -26.39
C LYS A 10 -25.70 -11.63 -24.86
N ILE A 11 -24.53 -11.61 -24.24
CA ILE A 11 -24.40 -11.43 -22.80
C ILE A 11 -24.74 -9.97 -22.49
N ASP A 12 -25.83 -9.76 -21.76
CA ASP A 12 -26.09 -8.43 -21.20
C ASP A 12 -25.15 -8.17 -20.03
N MET A 13 -24.19 -7.30 -20.28
CA MET A 13 -23.13 -6.93 -19.35
C MET A 13 -23.65 -6.14 -18.13
N THR A 14 -24.93 -5.70 -18.13
CA THR A 14 -25.55 -5.06 -16.96
C THR A 14 -26.00 -6.05 -15.89
N PHE A 15 -26.14 -7.34 -16.20
CA PHE A 15 -26.67 -8.37 -15.28
C PHE A 15 -25.64 -9.36 -14.76
N LEU A 16 -24.34 -9.14 -15.02
CA LEU A 16 -23.30 -10.01 -14.47
C LEU A 16 -23.31 -9.96 -12.93
N PRO A 17 -23.31 -11.12 -12.24
CA PRO A 17 -23.12 -11.16 -10.81
C PRO A 17 -21.82 -10.46 -10.39
N ASN A 18 -21.83 -9.86 -9.20
CA ASN A 18 -20.69 -9.08 -8.69
C ASN A 18 -19.39 -9.89 -8.73
N GLU A 19 -19.44 -11.17 -8.37
CA GLU A 19 -18.28 -12.06 -8.31
C GLU A 19 -17.66 -12.26 -9.69
N ILE A 20 -18.50 -12.37 -10.73
CA ILE A 20 -18.04 -12.52 -12.11
C ILE A 20 -17.46 -11.20 -12.61
N LEU A 21 -18.14 -10.09 -12.36
CA LEU A 21 -17.67 -8.77 -12.77
C LEU A 21 -16.34 -8.39 -12.10
N GLN A 22 -16.20 -8.66 -10.80
CA GLN A 22 -14.95 -8.47 -10.06
C GLN A 22 -13.84 -9.40 -10.56
N LYS A 23 -14.14 -10.65 -10.93
CA LYS A 23 -13.15 -11.53 -11.56
C LYS A 23 -12.67 -10.96 -12.90
N ILE A 24 -13.58 -10.44 -13.73
CA ILE A 24 -13.23 -9.78 -14.99
C ILE A 24 -12.32 -8.57 -14.71
N PHE A 25 -12.70 -7.70 -13.77
CA PHE A 25 -11.90 -6.52 -13.41
C PHE A 25 -10.52 -6.90 -12.86
N ASN A 26 -10.42 -7.94 -12.03
CA ASN A 26 -9.13 -8.45 -11.56
C ASN A 26 -8.26 -8.99 -12.71
N LEU A 27 -8.85 -9.68 -13.69
CA LEU A 27 -8.11 -10.13 -14.87
C LEU A 27 -7.61 -8.97 -15.72
N LEU A 28 -8.40 -7.89 -15.84
CA LEU A 28 -7.95 -6.66 -16.48
C LEU A 28 -6.74 -6.08 -15.75
N THR A 29 -6.69 -6.14 -14.42
CA THR A 29 -5.54 -5.68 -13.61
C THR A 29 -4.31 -6.58 -13.75
N ILE A 30 -4.47 -7.91 -13.78
CA ILE A 30 -3.35 -8.87 -13.84
C ILE A 30 -2.69 -8.89 -15.23
N LYS A 31 -3.48 -8.81 -16.32
CA LYS A 31 -2.97 -8.97 -17.68
C LYS A 31 -2.08 -7.82 -18.17
N CYS A 32 -2.09 -6.65 -17.53
CA CYS A 32 -1.13 -5.60 -17.86
C CYS A 32 -0.43 -5.09 -16.60
N HIS A 33 0.77 -5.59 -16.33
CA HIS A 33 1.66 -5.02 -15.31
C HIS A 33 2.18 -3.62 -15.71
N ASN A 34 1.30 -2.68 -16.09
CA ASN A 34 1.66 -1.34 -16.57
C ASN A 34 0.54 -0.31 -16.34
N VAL A 35 0.87 0.99 -16.46
CA VAL A 35 0.02 2.16 -16.19
C VAL A 35 -1.31 2.16 -16.96
N HIS A 36 -1.39 1.44 -18.08
CA HIS A 36 -2.59 1.30 -18.90
C HIS A 36 -3.74 0.54 -18.20
N CYS A 37 -3.45 -0.34 -17.23
CA CYS A 37 -4.47 -1.10 -16.50
C CYS A 37 -5.43 -0.23 -15.70
N ALA A 38 -4.87 0.73 -14.97
CA ALA A 38 -5.68 1.64 -14.18
C ALA A 38 -6.62 2.41 -15.12
N LYS A 39 -6.13 2.90 -16.28
CA LYS A 39 -6.99 3.59 -17.27
C LYS A 39 -8.19 2.74 -17.73
N SER A 40 -8.01 1.45 -17.99
CA SER A 40 -9.09 0.55 -18.38
C SER A 40 -10.13 0.35 -17.27
N LEU A 41 -9.69 0.18 -16.02
CA LEU A 41 -10.59 0.00 -14.88
C LEU A 41 -11.30 1.30 -14.47
N PHE A 42 -10.66 2.46 -14.70
CA PHE A 42 -11.29 3.78 -14.56
C PHE A 42 -12.44 3.97 -15.53
N ASN A 43 -12.32 3.47 -16.76
CA ASN A 43 -13.43 3.51 -17.70
C ASN A 43 -14.63 2.68 -17.19
N CYS A 44 -14.39 1.60 -16.43
CA CYS A 44 -15.46 0.82 -15.80
C CYS A 44 -16.26 1.63 -14.76
N LEU A 45 -15.67 2.65 -14.13
CA LEU A 45 -16.40 3.55 -13.22
C LEU A 45 -17.50 4.35 -13.92
N LEU A 46 -17.34 4.59 -15.23
CA LEU A 46 -18.20 5.47 -16.02
C LEU A 46 -19.30 4.72 -16.77
N VAL A 47 -19.31 3.38 -16.73
CA VAL A 47 -20.27 2.57 -17.51
C VAL A 47 -21.68 2.65 -16.92
N ASN A 48 -21.86 2.26 -15.66
CA ASN A 48 -23.11 2.36 -14.91
C ASN A 48 -22.84 2.17 -13.41
N ARG A 49 -23.88 2.33 -12.56
CA ARG A 49 -23.75 2.20 -11.10
C ARG A 49 -23.23 0.83 -10.67
N HIS A 50 -23.68 -0.25 -11.31
CA HIS A 50 -23.28 -1.62 -10.98
C HIS A 50 -21.79 -1.85 -11.22
N TRP A 51 -21.29 -1.39 -12.36
CA TRP A 51 -19.88 -1.44 -12.71
C TRP A 51 -19.03 -0.53 -11.83
N CYS A 52 -19.53 0.67 -11.53
CA CYS A 52 -18.85 1.62 -10.66
C CYS A 52 -18.58 1.05 -9.27
N VAL A 53 -19.62 0.52 -8.59
CA VAL A 53 -19.49 -0.04 -7.25
C VAL A 53 -18.46 -1.19 -7.22
N ASN A 54 -18.44 -2.05 -8.25
CA ASN A 54 -17.49 -3.16 -8.33
C ASN A 54 -16.07 -2.71 -8.72
N ALA A 55 -15.92 -1.72 -9.60
CA ALA A 55 -14.63 -1.23 -10.05
C ALA A 55 -13.92 -0.44 -8.94
N VAL A 56 -14.65 0.33 -8.11
CA VAL A 56 -14.09 1.04 -6.94
C VAL A 56 -13.43 0.05 -5.97
N VAL A 57 -14.06 -1.09 -5.68
CA VAL A 57 -13.48 -2.11 -4.79
C VAL A 57 -12.11 -2.58 -5.29
N ILE A 58 -11.98 -2.80 -6.60
CA ILE A 58 -10.72 -3.30 -7.19
C ILE A 58 -9.67 -2.20 -7.28
N LEU A 59 -10.05 -0.98 -7.68
CA LEU A 59 -9.13 0.16 -7.82
C LEU A 59 -8.50 0.58 -6.49
N TRP A 60 -9.30 0.60 -5.42
CA TRP A 60 -8.86 1.02 -4.09
C TRP A 60 -8.26 -0.12 -3.25
N LYS A 61 -8.13 -1.33 -3.81
CA LYS A 61 -7.50 -2.46 -3.14
C LYS A 61 -5.99 -2.29 -2.93
N ASP A 62 -5.29 -1.75 -3.95
CA ASP A 62 -3.85 -1.41 -3.92
C ASP A 62 -3.59 -0.03 -4.57
N PRO A 63 -4.07 1.05 -3.95
CA PRO A 63 -4.07 2.39 -4.54
C PRO A 63 -2.66 2.99 -4.64
N PHE A 64 -1.72 2.50 -3.83
CA PHE A 64 -0.34 3.01 -3.74
C PHE A 64 0.70 2.08 -4.40
N SER A 65 0.27 1.13 -5.22
CA SER A 65 1.18 0.25 -5.95
C SER A 65 2.16 1.05 -6.81
N SER A 66 3.41 0.58 -6.93
CA SER A 66 4.43 1.24 -7.77
C SER A 66 4.10 1.23 -9.27
N TYR A 67 3.08 0.49 -9.70
CA TYR A 67 2.61 0.43 -11.07
C TYR A 67 1.59 1.52 -11.39
N ASN A 68 1.07 2.20 -10.37
CA ASN A 68 0.12 3.28 -10.55
C ASN A 68 0.89 4.54 -11.00
N GLY A 69 0.59 5.04 -12.20
CA GLY A 69 1.20 6.26 -12.73
C GLY A 69 0.85 7.51 -11.90
N LYS A 70 1.60 8.60 -12.09
CA LYS A 70 1.48 9.82 -11.26
C LYS A 70 0.05 10.34 -11.08
N LYS A 71 -0.75 10.42 -12.16
CA LYS A 71 -2.15 10.89 -12.11
C LYS A 71 -3.04 10.03 -11.20
N PHE A 72 -2.79 8.73 -11.12
CA PHE A 72 -3.56 7.82 -10.27
C PHE A 72 -3.34 8.12 -8.79
N PHE A 73 -2.10 8.36 -8.38
CA PHE A 73 -1.79 8.70 -7.00
C PHE A 73 -2.49 9.97 -6.49
N ASN A 74 -2.73 10.96 -7.34
CA ASN A 74 -3.46 12.18 -6.95
C ASN A 74 -4.89 11.82 -6.53
N MET A 75 -5.60 11.12 -7.40
CA MET A 75 -6.97 10.74 -7.12
C MET A 75 -7.07 9.84 -5.88
N MET A 76 -6.11 8.92 -5.71
CA MET A 76 -6.06 8.07 -4.53
C MET A 76 -5.87 8.88 -3.26
N VAL A 77 -4.87 9.76 -3.16
CA VAL A 77 -4.68 10.55 -1.92
C VAL A 77 -5.89 11.45 -1.65
N THR A 78 -6.41 12.12 -2.68
CA THR A 78 -7.58 12.98 -2.57
C THR A 78 -8.80 12.20 -2.04
N SER A 79 -9.04 10.99 -2.54
CA SER A 79 -10.14 10.13 -2.08
C SER A 79 -10.00 9.67 -0.63
N PHE A 80 -8.79 9.67 -0.05
CA PHE A 80 -8.58 9.38 1.37
C PHE A 80 -8.68 10.65 2.21
N LEU A 81 -8.23 11.81 1.69
CA LEU A 81 -8.34 13.10 2.36
C LEU A 81 -9.80 13.50 2.62
N ILE A 82 -10.69 13.25 1.67
CA ILE A 82 -12.14 13.52 1.86
C ILE A 82 -12.82 12.57 2.86
N CYS A 83 -12.14 11.49 3.27
CA CYS A 83 -12.65 10.54 4.27
C CYS A 83 -12.09 10.80 5.67
N LEU A 84 -11.31 11.87 5.87
CA LEU A 84 -10.81 12.28 7.18
C LEU A 84 -11.95 12.83 8.05
N ASP A 85 -11.79 12.71 9.37
CA ASP A 85 -12.78 13.26 10.30
C ASP A 85 -12.63 14.79 10.41
N VAL A 86 -13.70 15.47 10.81
CA VAL A 86 -13.79 16.95 10.85
C VAL A 86 -12.62 17.59 11.61
N GLU A 87 -12.21 17.02 12.74
CA GLU A 87 -11.10 17.55 13.54
C GLU A 87 -9.73 17.40 12.87
N GLU A 88 -9.54 16.34 12.08
CA GLU A 88 -8.32 16.12 11.31
C GLU A 88 -8.26 17.07 10.12
N CYS A 89 -9.41 17.30 9.48
CA CYS A 89 -9.54 18.30 8.42
C CYS A 89 -9.18 19.69 8.92
N LYS A 90 -9.76 20.13 10.05
CA LYS A 90 -9.46 21.43 10.68
C LYS A 90 -7.98 21.59 11.02
N ASP A 91 -7.35 20.56 11.56
CA ASP A 91 -5.92 20.64 11.90
C ASP A 91 -5.05 20.74 10.64
N LEU A 92 -5.36 19.97 9.58
CA LEU A 92 -4.66 20.07 8.30
C LEU A 92 -4.82 21.45 7.65
N GLU A 93 -6.03 22.02 7.67
CA GLU A 93 -6.31 23.37 7.15
C GLU A 93 -5.56 24.44 7.92
N LYS A 94 -5.47 24.33 9.25
CA LYS A 94 -4.67 25.22 10.10
C LYS A 94 -3.19 25.21 9.72
N HIS A 95 -2.68 24.06 9.28
CA HIS A 95 -1.32 23.91 8.76
C HIS A 95 -1.17 24.28 7.28
N GLY A 96 -2.23 24.78 6.65
CA GLY A 96 -2.21 25.32 5.30
C GLY A 96 -2.48 24.30 4.20
N VAL A 97 -2.98 23.10 4.53
CA VAL A 97 -3.43 22.13 3.52
C VAL A 97 -4.79 22.57 2.98
N ILE A 98 -4.93 22.60 1.66
CA ILE A 98 -6.23 22.86 1.02
C ILE A 98 -6.90 21.52 0.76
N LEU A 99 -7.98 21.26 1.50
CA LEU A 99 -8.73 20.02 1.38
C LEU A 99 -9.85 20.14 0.33
N PRO A 100 -10.24 19.03 -0.30
CA PRO A 100 -11.33 19.03 -1.26
C PRO A 100 -12.67 19.27 -0.54
N ASN A 101 -13.50 20.15 -1.09
CA ASN A 101 -14.79 20.51 -0.52
C ASN A 101 -15.95 19.70 -1.13
N TYR A 102 -15.91 18.38 -0.97
CA TYR A 102 -16.99 17.49 -1.40
C TYR A 102 -17.03 16.22 -0.55
N GLU A 103 -18.22 15.63 -0.45
CA GLU A 103 -18.44 14.41 0.31
C GLU A 103 -17.94 13.16 -0.43
N PRO A 104 -17.42 12.16 0.30
CA PRO A 104 -17.02 10.89 -0.32
C PRO A 104 -18.23 10.11 -0.83
N MET A 105 -18.25 9.80 -2.13
CA MET A 105 -19.27 8.90 -2.71
C MET A 105 -19.16 7.46 -2.16
N PHE A 106 -17.97 7.08 -1.70
CA PHE A 106 -17.68 5.78 -1.12
C PHE A 106 -16.75 5.95 0.07
N ASP A 107 -16.85 5.06 1.06
CA ASP A 107 -15.82 4.92 2.10
C ASP A 107 -14.60 4.19 1.50
N TYR A 108 -13.86 4.88 0.64
CA TYR A 108 -12.68 4.36 -0.07
C TYR A 108 -11.66 3.62 0.82
N PRO A 109 -11.34 4.12 2.03
CA PRO A 109 -10.39 3.48 2.94
C PRO A 109 -10.71 2.03 3.30
N LYS A 110 -11.99 1.62 3.28
CA LYS A 110 -12.41 0.25 3.63
C LYS A 110 -11.98 -0.80 2.60
N TYR A 111 -11.73 -0.38 1.36
CA TYR A 111 -11.36 -1.29 0.27
C TYR A 111 -9.87 -1.63 0.27
N LEU A 112 -9.04 -0.92 1.04
CA LEU A 112 -7.60 -1.12 1.09
C LEU A 112 -7.25 -2.53 1.62
N SER A 113 -6.53 -3.31 0.81
CA SER A 113 -5.92 -4.59 1.24
C SER A 113 -4.40 -4.60 1.12
N HIS A 114 -3.81 -3.69 0.36
CA HIS A 114 -2.37 -3.62 0.16
C HIS A 114 -1.88 -2.20 0.39
N LEU A 115 -0.99 -2.02 1.37
CA LEU A 115 -0.45 -0.72 1.73
C LEU A 115 1.04 -0.64 1.37
N ASN A 116 1.36 0.22 0.41
CA ASN A 116 2.73 0.58 0.07
C ASN A 116 3.07 1.96 0.63
N ILE A 117 3.90 1.99 1.68
CA ILE A 117 4.25 3.22 2.40
C ILE A 117 5.02 4.20 1.51
N ASN A 118 5.88 3.69 0.63
CA ASN A 118 6.62 4.53 -0.32
C ASN A 118 5.70 5.12 -1.38
N GLY A 119 4.71 4.36 -1.84
CA GLY A 119 3.69 4.85 -2.77
C GLY A 119 2.84 5.95 -2.14
N LEU A 120 2.39 5.76 -0.89
CA LEU A 120 1.67 6.78 -0.13
C LEU A 120 2.52 8.05 0.05
N LYS A 121 3.77 7.91 0.51
CA LYS A 121 4.69 9.04 0.64
C LYS A 121 4.90 9.73 -0.71
N GLY A 122 5.17 8.98 -1.77
CA GLY A 122 5.36 9.54 -3.12
C GLY A 122 4.11 10.25 -3.65
N ALA A 123 2.91 9.81 -3.25
CA ALA A 123 1.66 10.45 -3.61
C ALA A 123 1.45 11.77 -2.86
N ILE A 124 1.84 11.84 -1.58
CA ILE A 124 1.72 13.03 -0.73
C ILE A 124 2.80 14.08 -1.04
N PHE A 125 4.01 13.63 -1.36
CA PHE A 125 5.18 14.50 -1.60
C PHE A 125 5.28 15.03 -3.03
N ASP A 126 4.37 14.62 -3.90
CA ASP A 126 4.24 15.18 -5.24
C ASP A 126 3.48 16.52 -5.16
N LYS A 127 4.20 17.61 -5.46
CA LYS A 127 3.71 18.99 -5.29
C LYS A 127 2.50 19.32 -6.17
N ASP A 128 2.34 18.61 -7.27
CA ASP A 128 1.22 18.82 -8.20
C ASP A 128 -0.10 18.19 -7.69
N LYS A 129 -0.07 17.53 -6.52
CA LYS A 129 -1.19 16.68 -6.07
C LYS A 129 -1.91 17.15 -4.82
N ILE A 130 -1.19 17.65 -3.84
CA ILE A 130 -1.80 18.27 -2.66
C ILE A 130 -1.43 19.73 -2.68
N VAL A 131 -2.44 20.58 -2.81
CA VAL A 131 -2.25 22.02 -2.77
C VAL A 131 -2.05 22.41 -1.31
N MET A 132 -0.87 22.95 -1.00
CA MET A 132 -0.51 23.38 0.35
C MET A 132 0.03 24.80 0.29
N LYS A 133 -0.47 25.68 1.17
CA LYS A 133 0.12 27.01 1.40
C LYS A 133 1.51 26.91 2.05
N ASN A 134 1.73 25.85 2.84
CA ASN A 134 3.00 25.53 3.47
C ASN A 134 3.49 24.16 2.98
N GLU A 135 4.46 24.15 2.09
CA GLU A 135 5.01 22.92 1.50
C GLU A 135 6.09 22.23 2.37
N SER A 136 6.11 22.44 3.69
CA SER A 136 7.11 21.79 4.53
C SER A 136 6.88 20.28 4.65
N ASP A 137 7.97 19.52 4.77
CA ASP A 137 7.92 18.08 4.99
C ASP A 137 7.13 17.71 6.24
N ARG A 138 7.10 18.59 7.25
CA ARG A 138 6.30 18.41 8.48
C ARG A 138 4.81 18.34 8.17
N VAL A 139 4.29 19.21 7.30
CA VAL A 139 2.87 19.20 6.89
C VAL A 139 2.55 17.93 6.11
N ARG A 140 3.46 17.48 5.25
CA ARG A 140 3.30 16.21 4.52
C ARG A 140 3.31 14.99 5.43
N SER A 141 4.20 14.96 6.43
CA SER A 141 4.20 13.91 7.46
C SER A 141 2.90 13.92 8.28
N LEU A 142 2.32 15.10 8.53
CA LEU A 142 1.03 15.22 9.22
C LEU A 142 -0.12 14.66 8.38
N VAL A 143 -0.17 14.96 7.08
CA VAL A 143 -1.13 14.35 6.14
C VAL A 143 -1.01 12.82 6.15
N MET A 144 0.22 12.31 6.03
CA MET A 144 0.47 10.87 6.04
C MET A 144 0.01 10.24 7.36
N LYS A 145 0.27 10.91 8.50
CA LYS A 145 -0.19 10.46 9.82
C LYS A 145 -1.71 10.36 9.90
N TYR A 146 -2.45 11.38 9.47
CA TYR A 146 -3.91 11.35 9.52
C TYR A 146 -4.51 10.30 8.60
N ILE A 147 -3.95 10.11 7.40
CA ILE A 147 -4.37 9.02 6.51
C ILE A 147 -4.19 7.66 7.19
N LEU A 148 -3.04 7.41 7.82
CA LEU A 148 -2.77 6.12 8.49
C LEU A 148 -3.66 5.91 9.72
N ILE A 149 -3.90 6.96 10.52
CA ILE A 149 -4.80 6.89 11.68
C ILE A 149 -6.24 6.63 11.23
N MET A 150 -6.73 7.37 10.24
CA MET A 150 -8.07 7.16 9.68
C MET A 150 -8.24 5.73 9.16
N LEU A 151 -7.23 5.20 8.45
CA LEU A 151 -7.25 3.81 8.01
C LEU A 151 -7.38 2.83 9.17
N SER A 152 -6.74 3.11 10.30
CA SER A 152 -6.76 2.27 11.49
C SER A 152 -8.12 2.24 12.21
N ARG A 153 -8.99 3.23 11.94
CA ARG A 153 -10.37 3.30 12.44
C ARG A 153 -11.37 2.55 11.56
N ARG A 154 -10.95 2.06 10.39
CA ARG A 154 -11.82 1.34 9.46
C ARG A 154 -11.55 -0.16 9.61
N GLU A 155 -12.58 -0.98 9.45
CA GLU A 155 -12.45 -2.45 9.46
C GLU A 155 -11.84 -2.95 8.13
N ASN A 156 -10.65 -2.49 7.80
CA ASN A 156 -9.95 -2.91 6.58
C ASN A 156 -9.25 -4.25 6.78
N LYS A 157 -9.34 -5.10 5.76
CA LYS A 157 -8.66 -6.40 5.70
C LYS A 157 -7.28 -6.19 5.08
N LEU A 158 -6.39 -5.49 5.80
CA LEU A 158 -5.05 -5.23 5.30
C LEU A 158 -4.27 -6.55 5.19
N GLU A 159 -4.12 -7.05 3.98
CA GLU A 159 -3.44 -8.32 3.69
C GLU A 159 -1.92 -8.15 3.60
N SER A 160 -1.45 -7.02 3.07
CA SER A 160 -0.02 -6.78 2.90
C SER A 160 0.44 -5.36 3.21
N LEU A 161 1.65 -5.28 3.75
CA LEU A 161 2.38 -4.06 4.03
C LEU A 161 3.74 -4.08 3.32
N THR A 162 4.06 -3.02 2.58
CA THR A 162 5.33 -2.89 1.87
C THR A 162 6.06 -1.61 2.29
N ILE A 163 7.33 -1.76 2.68
CA ILE A 163 8.19 -0.67 3.18
C ILE A 163 9.55 -0.75 2.50
N ARG A 164 10.04 0.36 1.95
CA ARG A 164 11.38 0.49 1.35
C ARG A 164 12.18 1.62 2.00
N ILE A 165 13.20 1.26 2.77
CA ILE A 165 14.02 2.19 3.57
C ILE A 165 15.38 2.36 2.90
N GLY A 166 15.86 3.60 2.69
CA GLY A 166 17.22 3.85 2.21
C GLY A 166 17.47 3.61 0.71
N TYR A 167 16.44 3.63 -0.14
CA TYR A 167 16.53 3.51 -1.61
C TYR A 167 16.21 4.83 -2.33
N GLY A 168 17.18 5.76 -2.42
CA GLY A 168 17.07 6.97 -3.25
C GLY A 168 16.00 7.98 -2.81
N TYR A 169 15.68 8.95 -3.67
CA TYR A 169 14.83 10.11 -3.38
C TYR A 169 13.37 9.77 -2.97
N LEU A 170 12.85 8.60 -3.36
CA LEU A 170 11.51 8.13 -3.01
C LEU A 170 11.50 7.16 -1.82
N SER A 171 12.65 6.97 -1.16
CA SER A 171 12.70 6.16 0.05
C SER A 171 12.06 6.88 1.23
N VAL A 172 11.46 6.08 2.10
CA VAL A 172 11.00 6.55 3.40
C VAL A 172 12.22 6.61 4.32
N SER A 173 12.35 7.72 5.04
CA SER A 173 13.30 7.82 6.15
C SER A 173 12.76 7.02 7.32
N ILE A 174 13.63 6.74 8.29
CA ILE A 174 13.20 6.09 9.53
C ILE A 174 12.13 6.91 10.27
N ASN A 175 12.21 8.24 10.19
CA ASN A 175 11.24 9.13 10.83
C ASN A 175 9.85 9.04 10.18
N ASP A 176 9.78 8.84 8.86
CA ASP A 176 8.51 8.70 8.14
C ASP A 176 7.76 7.44 8.60
N ILE A 177 8.48 6.35 8.85
CA ILE A 177 7.87 5.06 9.19
C ILE A 177 7.62 4.87 10.68
N ARG A 178 8.19 5.73 11.55
CA ARG A 178 7.88 5.71 12.99
C ARG A 178 6.39 5.94 13.28
N ILE A 179 5.67 6.57 12.35
CA ILE A 179 4.22 6.75 12.43
C ILE A 179 3.50 5.39 12.52
N LEU A 180 4.03 4.34 11.87
CA LEU A 180 3.45 2.99 11.92
C LEU A 180 3.55 2.34 13.30
N LEU A 181 4.43 2.85 14.17
CA LEU A 181 4.57 2.39 15.55
C LEU A 181 3.66 3.17 16.53
N ASN A 182 2.87 4.12 16.02
CA ASN A 182 1.93 4.87 16.84
C ASN A 182 0.80 3.94 17.34
N PRO A 183 0.40 4.00 18.62
CA PRO A 183 -0.72 3.21 19.13
C PRO A 183 -2.02 3.37 18.33
N ASN A 184 -2.30 4.57 17.81
CA ASN A 184 -3.47 4.86 16.98
C ASN A 184 -3.41 4.24 15.59
N VAL A 185 -2.23 3.71 15.18
CA VAL A 185 -2.02 3.03 13.90
C VAL A 185 -1.96 1.51 14.08
N ARG A 186 -1.90 1.03 15.32
CA ARG A 186 -1.65 -0.38 15.63
C ARG A 186 -2.69 -1.33 15.02
N SER A 187 -3.96 -0.99 15.11
CA SER A 187 -5.07 -1.81 14.59
C SER A 187 -5.01 -2.03 13.08
N LEU A 188 -4.38 -1.12 12.32
CA LEU A 188 -4.15 -1.29 10.88
C LEU A 188 -3.05 -2.33 10.60
N ILE A 189 -2.04 -2.40 11.46
CA ILE A 189 -0.80 -3.14 11.21
C ILE A 189 -0.82 -4.55 11.82
N GLU A 190 -1.47 -4.70 12.98
CA GLU A 190 -1.60 -5.97 13.70
C GLU A 190 -2.20 -7.13 12.87
N PRO A 191 -3.25 -6.95 12.04
CA PRO A 191 -3.84 -8.04 11.28
C PRO A 191 -3.09 -8.38 9.98
N VAL A 192 -1.97 -7.71 9.68
CA VAL A 192 -1.24 -7.89 8.43
C VAL A 192 -0.71 -9.32 8.32
N LYS A 193 -0.97 -9.94 7.16
CA LYS A 193 -0.54 -11.32 6.86
C LYS A 193 0.78 -11.37 6.10
N LYS A 194 1.10 -10.34 5.32
CA LYS A 194 2.29 -10.33 4.45
C LYS A 194 3.08 -9.05 4.62
N ILE A 195 4.36 -9.16 4.95
CA ILE A 195 5.26 -8.01 5.02
C ILE A 195 6.35 -8.14 3.95
N ASN A 196 6.53 -7.06 3.19
CA ASN A 196 7.64 -6.91 2.24
C ASN A 196 8.55 -5.77 2.69
N LEU A 197 9.77 -6.09 3.12
CA LEU A 197 10.77 -5.11 3.52
C LEU A 197 11.89 -5.05 2.47
N LEU A 198 12.16 -3.83 1.98
CA LEU A 198 13.34 -3.55 1.18
C LEU A 198 14.23 -2.60 1.98
N LEU A 199 15.41 -3.06 2.38
CA LEU A 199 16.23 -2.39 3.38
C LEU A 199 17.62 -1.99 2.84
N GLY A 200 17.85 -0.69 2.69
CA GLY A 200 19.08 -0.10 2.20
C GLY A 200 19.84 0.72 3.24
N SER A 201 19.31 0.89 4.45
CA SER A 201 19.95 1.63 5.55
C SER A 201 19.59 1.01 6.91
N PRO A 202 20.35 1.31 7.99
CA PRO A 202 20.02 0.88 9.35
C PRO A 202 18.61 1.30 9.78
N THR A 203 17.91 0.42 10.49
CA THR A 203 16.53 0.64 10.94
C THR A 203 16.39 1.06 12.40
N GLY A 204 17.48 1.06 13.18
CA GLY A 204 17.49 1.61 14.55
C GLY A 204 16.45 0.97 15.47
N GLY A 205 16.25 -0.35 15.35
CA GLY A 205 15.30 -1.14 16.11
C GLY A 205 13.85 -1.08 15.61
N PHE A 206 13.56 -0.39 14.51
CA PHE A 206 12.21 -0.31 13.95
C PHE A 206 11.64 -1.69 13.61
N ILE A 207 12.48 -2.59 13.07
CA ILE A 207 12.00 -3.91 12.65
C ILE A 207 11.55 -4.73 13.85
N ILE A 208 12.31 -4.69 14.95
CA ILE A 208 11.95 -5.38 16.19
C ILE A 208 10.59 -4.87 16.70
N LYS A 209 10.39 -3.55 16.70
CA LYS A 209 9.12 -2.95 17.12
C LYS A 209 7.97 -3.31 16.18
N LEU A 210 8.19 -3.28 14.87
CA LEU A 210 7.20 -3.70 13.88
C LEU A 210 6.80 -5.17 14.09
N ALA A 211 7.79 -6.05 14.29
CA ALA A 211 7.57 -7.47 14.51
C ALA A 211 6.77 -7.75 15.79
N SER A 212 6.94 -6.93 16.83
CA SER A 212 6.14 -7.03 18.07
C SER A 212 4.64 -6.74 17.86
N ILE A 213 4.29 -6.02 16.80
CA ILE A 213 2.91 -5.68 16.42
C ILE A 213 2.34 -6.75 15.48
N CYS A 214 3.10 -7.17 14.48
CA CYS A 214 2.65 -8.09 13.43
C CYS A 214 2.84 -9.56 13.82
N GLN A 215 1.91 -10.12 14.60
CA GLN A 215 2.05 -11.48 15.15
C GLN A 215 1.42 -12.58 14.28
N ASN A 216 0.58 -12.22 13.31
CA ASN A 216 -0.22 -13.16 12.51
C ASN A 216 0.26 -13.26 11.04
N LEU A 217 1.58 -13.26 10.83
CA LEU A 217 2.16 -13.26 9.49
C LEU A 217 2.18 -14.65 8.84
N ASP A 218 1.59 -14.73 7.65
CA ASP A 218 1.71 -15.87 6.73
C ASP A 218 3.02 -15.81 5.93
N SER A 219 3.51 -14.60 5.63
CA SER A 219 4.66 -14.40 4.76
C SER A 219 5.49 -13.17 5.14
N LEU A 220 6.81 -13.34 5.15
CA LEU A 220 7.78 -12.27 5.35
C LEU A 220 8.80 -12.34 4.23
N ASN A 221 8.83 -11.30 3.39
CA ASN A 221 9.81 -11.15 2.31
C ASN A 221 10.73 -9.99 2.64
N ILE A 222 12.03 -10.25 2.62
CA ILE A 222 13.03 -9.23 2.93
C ILE A 222 14.13 -9.25 1.89
N SER A 223 14.43 -8.07 1.37
CA SER A 223 15.60 -7.85 0.51
C SER A 223 16.41 -6.69 1.04
N PHE A 224 17.72 -6.74 0.80
CA PHE A 224 18.66 -5.73 1.30
C PHE A 224 19.61 -5.30 0.19
N ARG A 225 20.02 -4.03 0.21
CA ARG A 225 21.25 -3.59 -0.47
C ARG A 225 22.42 -3.80 0.50
N ASN A 226 23.55 -4.29 -0.01
CA ASN A 226 24.75 -4.74 0.71
C ASN A 226 25.08 -4.00 2.05
N SER A 227 25.57 -4.80 3.02
CA SER A 227 26.37 -4.46 4.22
C SER A 227 25.72 -4.05 5.55
N VAL A 228 24.39 -4.00 5.69
CA VAL A 228 23.78 -3.65 6.99
C VAL A 228 23.53 -4.89 7.87
N ILE A 229 24.59 -5.44 8.46
CA ILE A 229 24.53 -6.57 9.42
C ILE A 229 23.51 -6.30 10.53
N GLN A 230 23.37 -5.05 10.97
CA GLN A 230 22.46 -4.64 12.04
C GLN A 230 20.98 -4.93 11.71
N ASN A 231 20.57 -4.75 10.45
CA ASN A 231 19.20 -5.08 10.04
C ASN A 231 18.97 -6.60 10.10
N PHE A 232 19.97 -7.42 9.76
CA PHE A 232 19.89 -8.88 9.86
C PHE A 232 19.71 -9.33 11.32
N ILE A 233 20.40 -8.70 12.26
CA ILE A 233 20.25 -8.94 13.70
C ILE A 233 18.84 -8.55 14.15
N GLU A 234 18.36 -7.34 13.81
CA GLU A 234 17.02 -6.88 14.17
C GLU A 234 15.92 -7.82 13.66
N ILE A 235 16.10 -8.33 12.44
CA ILE A 235 15.17 -9.26 11.79
C ILE A 235 15.20 -10.59 12.53
N SER A 236 16.39 -11.12 12.81
CA SER A 236 16.59 -12.36 13.59
C SER A 236 15.95 -12.30 14.95
N ILE A 237 16.05 -11.15 15.62
CA ILE A 237 15.44 -10.93 16.93
C ILE A 237 13.93 -10.77 16.81
N GLY A 238 13.45 -9.90 15.94
CA GLY A 238 12.04 -9.53 15.86
C GLY A 238 11.12 -10.64 15.36
N PHE A 239 11.57 -11.41 14.36
CA PHE A 239 10.73 -12.39 13.66
C PHE A 239 11.09 -13.85 13.95
N ASN A 240 11.87 -14.13 15.00
CA ASN A 240 12.27 -15.48 15.40
C ASN A 240 11.12 -16.49 15.57
N HIS A 241 9.92 -16.01 15.88
CA HIS A 241 8.72 -16.82 16.10
C HIS A 241 8.12 -17.38 14.79
N LEU A 242 8.48 -16.86 13.61
CA LEU A 242 7.94 -17.33 12.35
C LEU A 242 8.64 -18.62 11.89
N LYS A 243 7.90 -19.73 11.82
CA LYS A 243 8.41 -21.08 11.44
C LYS A 243 9.14 -21.13 10.08
N PHE A 244 8.91 -20.17 9.19
CA PHE A 244 9.48 -20.11 7.84
C PHE A 244 10.90 -19.53 7.76
N TRP A 245 11.48 -19.09 8.88
CA TRP A 245 12.77 -18.40 8.96
C TRP A 245 13.96 -19.13 8.34
N LEU A 246 13.91 -20.46 8.26
CA LEU A 246 15.03 -21.30 7.81
C LEU A 246 15.19 -21.42 6.29
N ASN A 247 14.27 -20.87 5.47
CA ASN A 247 14.30 -21.07 4.00
C ASN A 247 14.83 -19.88 3.19
N LEU A 248 15.62 -19.00 3.81
CA LEU A 248 16.25 -17.88 3.12
C LEU A 248 17.43 -18.39 2.26
N LYS A 249 17.19 -18.60 0.96
CA LYS A 249 18.24 -18.79 -0.07
C LYS A 249 19.34 -17.71 -0.01
N VAL A 250 19.04 -16.54 0.57
CA VAL A 250 19.94 -15.41 0.79
C VAL A 250 20.96 -15.66 1.92
N LEU A 251 20.62 -16.45 2.95
CA LEU A 251 21.57 -16.81 4.02
C LEU A 251 22.76 -17.61 3.47
N LYS A 252 22.55 -18.44 2.44
CA LYS A 252 23.63 -19.25 1.86
C LYS A 252 24.75 -18.39 1.27
N PHE A 253 24.41 -17.24 0.68
CA PHE A 253 25.39 -16.29 0.14
C PHE A 253 26.06 -15.45 1.23
N TYR A 254 25.33 -15.05 2.27
CA TYR A 254 25.86 -14.21 3.35
C TYR A 254 26.73 -14.99 4.34
N ILE A 255 26.37 -16.24 4.69
CA ILE A 255 27.23 -17.12 5.52
C ILE A 255 28.58 -17.31 4.81
N LEU A 256 28.59 -17.60 3.50
CA LEU A 256 29.82 -17.73 2.71
C LEU A 256 30.65 -16.42 2.67
N SER A 257 29.99 -15.27 2.74
CA SER A 257 30.66 -13.96 2.71
C SER A 257 31.21 -13.57 4.09
N ILE A 258 30.53 -13.93 5.18
CA ILE A 258 30.99 -13.70 6.55
C ILE A 258 32.15 -14.63 6.91
N VAL A 259 32.10 -15.91 6.50
CA VAL A 259 33.22 -16.86 6.69
C VAL A 259 34.48 -16.36 5.98
N LYS A 260 34.36 -15.78 4.78
CA LYS A 260 35.48 -15.17 4.04
C LYS A 260 36.05 -13.87 4.63
N ILE A 261 35.32 -13.22 5.54
CA ILE A 261 35.78 -11.99 6.22
C ILE A 261 36.42 -12.33 7.58
N LEU A 262 36.20 -13.55 8.08
CA LEU A 262 36.68 -14.04 9.38
C LEU A 262 37.85 -15.05 9.25
N GLU A 263 38.28 -15.38 8.03
CA GLU A 263 39.56 -16.04 7.68
C GLU A 263 40.58 -14.99 7.24
#